data_AF-A0A2A7B2A9-F1
#
_entry.id   AF-A0A2A7B2A9-F1
#
_cell.length_a   1.000
_cell.length_b   1.000
_cell.length_c   1.000
_cell.angle_alpha   90.00
_cell.angle_beta   90.00
_cell.angle_gamma   90.00
#
_symmetry.space_group_name_H-M   'P 1'
#
loop_
_entity.id
_entity.type
_entity.pdbx_description
1 polymer ?
#
loop_
_entity_poly.entity_id
_entity_poly.type
_entity_poly.pdbx_seq_one_letter_code
_entity_poly.pdbx_strand_id
1 'polypeptide(L)'
;RAYEANEAASALRLTMALADEANKYIDERKPWVLAKQDGADAELQAVCTQGLNLFRVIAAALKPVLPRVAAQSEAFLAAPVPRWSDLAQPLVARAIAPYVPLFTRIDPKLIDAMIEASKESLAAAAPAAGAKTAAAKPAAKAEAQPAATGDAPATIAIDDFAKLDLR
;
A
#
# COMPACT_ATOMS: atom_id res chain seq x y z
N ARG A 1 -13.03 13.03 -3.61
CA ARG A 1 -13.62 12.65 -4.92
C ARG A 1 -12.98 11.41 -5.53
N ALA A 2 -11.74 11.42 -6.06
CA ALA A 2 -11.17 10.20 -6.68
C ALA A 2 -11.09 8.99 -5.72
N TYR A 3 -10.63 9.20 -4.48
CA TYR A 3 -10.66 8.14 -3.46
C TYR A 3 -12.08 7.67 -3.09
N GLU A 4 -13.05 8.58 -3.02
CA GLU A 4 -14.46 8.25 -2.73
C GLU A 4 -15.09 7.42 -3.86
N ALA A 5 -14.66 7.65 -5.11
CA ALA A 5 -15.07 6.87 -6.28
C ALA A 5 -14.28 5.56 -6.46
N ASN A 6 -13.43 5.19 -5.50
CA ASN A 6 -12.54 4.03 -5.56
C ASN A 6 -11.56 4.05 -6.75
N GLU A 7 -11.20 5.23 -7.25
CA GLU A 7 -10.25 5.42 -8.34
C GLU A 7 -8.84 5.77 -7.84
N ALA A 8 -8.17 4.81 -7.20
CA ALA A 8 -6.84 5.04 -6.60
C ALA A 8 -5.80 5.50 -7.64
N ALA A 9 -5.82 4.96 -8.86
CA ALA A 9 -4.92 5.37 -9.94
C ALA A 9 -5.13 6.83 -10.37
N SER A 10 -6.37 7.30 -10.40
CA SER A 10 -6.68 8.72 -10.66
C SER A 10 -6.18 9.61 -9.52
N ALA A 11 -6.40 9.21 -8.27
CA ALA A 11 -5.89 9.94 -7.10
C ALA A 11 -4.36 10.06 -7.10
N LEU A 12 -3.65 8.97 -7.42
CA LEU A 12 -2.20 8.94 -7.53
C LEU A 12 -1.69 9.85 -8.65
N ARG A 13 -2.29 9.81 -9.84
CA ARG A 13 -1.91 10.70 -10.95
C ARG A 13 -2.06 12.18 -10.59
N LEU A 14 -3.18 12.56 -9.98
CA LEU A 14 -3.41 13.93 -9.49
C LEU A 14 -2.37 14.33 -8.43
N THR A 15 -2.02 13.40 -7.54
CA THR A 15 -1.00 13.64 -6.50
C THR A 15 0.39 13.84 -7.10
N MET A 16 0.76 13.06 -8.12
CA MET A 16 2.02 13.24 -8.84
C MET A 16 2.07 14.56 -9.59
N ALA A 17 0.98 14.97 -10.24
CA ALA A 17 0.90 16.29 -10.89
C ALA A 17 1.10 17.45 -9.89
N LEU A 18 0.59 17.32 -8.65
CA LEU A 18 0.88 18.28 -7.58
C LEU A 18 2.36 18.26 -7.15
N ALA A 19 2.99 17.10 -7.14
CA ALA A 19 4.41 16.97 -6.84
C ALA A 19 5.29 17.61 -7.92
N ASP A 20 4.92 17.45 -9.20
CA ASP A 20 5.61 18.10 -10.31
C ASP A 20 5.54 19.63 -10.20
N GLU A 21 4.35 20.18 -9.90
CA GLU A 21 4.18 21.63 -9.69
C GLU A 21 4.97 22.13 -8.46
N ALA A 22 5.00 21.34 -7.37
CA ALA A 22 5.79 21.68 -6.19
C ALA A 22 7.29 21.71 -6.50
N ASN A 23 7.79 20.74 -7.26
CA ASN A 23 9.19 20.71 -7.68
C ASN A 23 9.51 21.88 -8.62
N LYS A 24 8.61 22.20 -9.55
CA LYS A 24 8.75 23.35 -10.44
C LYS A 24 8.83 24.66 -9.64
N TYR A 25 7.96 24.85 -8.66
CA TYR A 25 8.03 26.02 -7.77
C TYR A 25 9.39 26.15 -7.09
N ILE A 26 9.92 25.05 -6.53
CA ILE A 26 11.23 25.05 -5.87
C ILE A 26 12.35 25.36 -6.87
N ASP A 27 12.28 24.81 -8.08
CA ASP A 27 13.26 25.06 -9.14
C ASP A 27 13.24 26.51 -9.65
N GLU A 28 12.07 27.11 -9.78
CA GLU A 28 11.92 28.52 -10.17
C GLU A 28 12.46 29.46 -9.09
N ARG A 29 12.24 29.14 -7.80
CA ARG A 29 12.68 29.96 -6.66
C ARG A 29 14.14 29.75 -6.27
N LYS A 30 14.76 28.65 -6.68
CA LYS A 30 16.20 28.37 -6.50
C LYS A 30 16.70 28.64 -5.08
N PRO A 31 16.17 27.96 -4.03
CA PRO A 31 16.57 28.22 -2.65
C PRO A 31 18.07 28.00 -2.42
N TRP A 32 18.73 27.13 -3.19
CA TRP A 32 20.19 26.94 -3.14
C TRP A 32 21.00 28.14 -3.65
N VAL A 33 20.38 29.05 -4.42
CA VAL A 33 20.96 30.34 -4.81
C VAL A 33 20.67 31.37 -3.73
N LEU A 34 19.41 31.46 -3.27
CA LEU A 34 19.01 32.37 -2.20
C LEU A 34 19.84 32.17 -0.92
N ALA A 35 20.16 30.92 -0.57
CA ALA A 35 20.99 30.58 0.59
C ALA A 35 22.43 31.10 0.53
N LYS A 36 22.89 31.62 -0.63
CA LYS A 36 24.23 32.18 -0.82
C LYS A 36 24.20 33.71 -0.93
N GLN A 37 23.02 34.33 -0.86
CA GLN A 37 22.85 35.77 -0.99
C GLN A 37 22.71 36.41 0.39
N ASP A 38 23.52 37.43 0.67
CA ASP A 38 23.44 38.16 1.93
C ASP A 38 22.11 38.91 2.05
N GLY A 39 21.42 38.76 3.19
CA GLY A 39 20.13 39.40 3.47
C GLY A 39 18.90 38.70 2.89
N ALA A 40 19.06 37.54 2.25
CA ALA A 40 17.95 36.77 1.68
C ALA A 40 17.30 35.78 2.66
N ASP A 41 17.68 35.75 3.95
CA ASP A 41 17.24 34.75 4.93
C ASP A 41 15.72 34.63 5.05
N ALA A 42 15.02 35.77 5.08
CA ALA A 42 13.57 35.80 5.19
C ALA A 42 12.89 35.21 3.94
N GLU A 43 13.42 35.51 2.75
CA GLU A 43 12.90 34.94 1.50
C GLU A 43 13.19 33.45 1.41
N LEU A 44 14.41 33.04 1.75
CA LEU A 44 14.79 31.63 1.81
C LEU A 44 13.86 30.84 2.74
N GLN A 45 13.61 31.38 3.95
CA GLN A 45 12.70 30.76 4.90
C GLN A 45 11.28 30.67 4.33
N ALA A 46 10.79 31.70 3.64
CA ALA A 46 9.46 31.69 3.03
C ALA A 46 9.35 30.60 1.94
N VAL A 47 10.33 30.50 1.05
CA VAL A 47 10.38 29.49 -0.02
C VAL A 47 10.43 28.07 0.56
N CYS A 48 11.31 27.83 1.53
CA CYS A 48 11.41 26.53 2.21
C CYS A 48 10.12 26.18 2.95
N THR A 49 9.49 27.15 3.63
CA THR A 49 8.22 26.96 4.33
C THR A 49 7.09 26.60 3.36
N GLN A 50 7.05 27.24 2.19
CA GLN A 50 6.09 26.90 1.15
C GLN A 50 6.32 25.48 0.62
N GLY A 51 7.58 25.10 0.35
CA GLY A 51 7.94 23.74 -0.06
C GLY A 51 7.48 22.67 0.94
N LEU A 52 7.67 22.92 2.24
CA LEU A 52 7.22 22.03 3.30
C LEU A 52 5.69 21.91 3.37
N ASN A 53 4.96 23.00 3.12
CA ASN A 53 3.50 22.96 3.06
C ASN A 53 2.98 22.17 1.85
N LEU A 54 3.61 22.32 0.68
CA LEU A 54 3.28 21.51 -0.50
C LEU A 54 3.56 20.02 -0.23
N PHE A 55 4.72 19.72 0.34
CA PHE A 55 5.08 18.37 0.76
C PHE A 55 4.06 17.77 1.74
N ARG A 56 3.58 18.53 2.73
CA ARG A 56 2.55 18.09 3.67
C ARG A 56 1.26 17.67 2.97
N VAL A 57 0.81 18.46 1.99
CA VAL A 57 -0.40 18.15 1.21
C VAL A 57 -0.21 16.86 0.40
N ILE A 58 0.94 16.70 -0.26
CA ILE A 58 1.27 15.49 -1.03
C ILE A 58 1.35 14.26 -0.12
N ALA A 59 2.04 14.36 1.01
CA ALA A 59 2.18 13.27 1.98
C ALA A 59 0.81 12.84 2.54
N ALA A 60 -0.07 13.79 2.83
CA ALA A 60 -1.44 13.50 3.23
C ALA A 60 -2.23 12.80 2.11
N ALA A 61 -2.05 13.21 0.85
CA ALA A 61 -2.73 12.58 -0.32
C ALA A 61 -2.28 11.16 -0.57
N LEU A 62 -1.03 10.85 -0.21
CA LEU A 62 -0.50 9.50 -0.27
C LEU A 62 -0.84 8.65 0.96
N LYS A 63 -1.37 9.23 2.06
CA LYS A 63 -1.62 8.50 3.32
C LYS A 63 -2.45 7.22 3.17
N PRO A 64 -3.52 7.15 2.34
CA PRO A 64 -4.26 5.90 2.13
C PRO A 64 -3.44 4.78 1.46
N VAL A 65 -2.40 5.13 0.71
CA VAL A 65 -1.56 4.20 -0.07
C VAL A 65 -0.22 3.92 0.63
N LEU A 66 0.36 4.94 1.26
CA LEU A 66 1.67 4.93 1.93
C LEU A 66 1.55 5.40 3.38
N PRO A 67 0.83 4.67 4.26
CA PRO A 67 0.54 5.14 5.62
C PRO A 67 1.79 5.31 6.48
N ARG A 68 2.82 4.45 6.28
CA ARG A 68 4.09 4.55 7.03
C ARG A 68 4.86 5.81 6.68
N VAL A 69 4.93 6.13 5.38
CA VAL A 69 5.60 7.35 4.91
C VAL A 69 4.86 8.58 5.40
N ALA A 70 3.52 8.60 5.31
CA ALA A 70 2.72 9.70 5.83
C ALA A 70 2.94 9.92 7.33
N ALA A 71 3.00 8.86 8.15
CA ALA A 71 3.29 8.97 9.58
C ALA A 71 4.69 9.53 9.86
N GLN A 72 5.70 9.10 9.09
CA GLN A 72 7.06 9.65 9.20
C GLN A 72 7.10 11.14 8.79
N SER A 73 6.38 11.52 7.73
CA SER A 73 6.23 12.92 7.32
C SER A 73 5.54 13.77 8.39
N GLU A 74 4.49 13.25 9.02
CA GLU A 74 3.79 13.92 10.13
C GLU A 74 4.71 14.10 11.34
N ALA A 75 5.56 13.11 11.65
CA ALA A 75 6.56 13.21 12.71
C ALA A 75 7.66 14.23 12.38
N PHE A 76 8.20 14.20 11.16
CA PHE A 76 9.17 15.18 10.67
C PHE A 76 8.61 16.60 10.76
N LEU A 77 7.38 16.80 10.27
CA LEU A 77 6.71 18.08 10.34
C LEU A 77 6.21 18.40 11.75
N ALA A 78 6.22 17.48 12.72
CA ALA A 78 5.57 17.62 14.03
C ALA A 78 4.08 18.06 13.93
N ALA A 79 3.39 17.64 12.87
CA ALA A 79 2.05 18.11 12.51
C ALA A 79 1.19 16.96 11.97
N PRO A 80 0.54 16.19 12.85
CA PRO A 80 -0.40 15.14 12.45
C PRO A 80 -1.55 15.68 11.60
N VAL A 81 -2.00 14.90 10.61
CA VAL A 81 -3.15 15.25 9.75
C VAL A 81 -4.23 14.17 9.92
N PRO A 82 -5.07 14.27 10.97
CA PRO A 82 -6.16 13.32 11.19
C PRO A 82 -7.31 13.52 10.20
N ARG A 83 -7.53 14.74 9.70
CA ARG A 83 -8.62 15.06 8.76
C ARG A 83 -8.10 15.82 7.56
N TRP A 84 -8.78 15.64 6.42
CA TRP A 84 -8.47 16.35 5.18
C TRP A 84 -8.58 17.87 5.32
N SER A 85 -9.53 18.34 6.14
CA SER A 85 -9.74 19.76 6.43
C SER A 85 -8.55 20.44 7.11
N ASP A 86 -7.70 19.67 7.80
CA ASP A 86 -6.55 20.24 8.53
C ASP A 86 -5.47 20.75 7.56
N LEU A 87 -5.53 20.36 6.28
CA LEU A 87 -4.66 20.85 5.21
C LEU A 87 -5.03 22.26 4.73
N ALA A 88 -6.25 22.75 5.03
CA ALA A 88 -6.67 24.10 4.66
C ALA A 88 -5.90 25.18 5.44
N GLN A 89 -5.32 24.81 6.59
CA GLN A 89 -4.50 25.70 7.40
C GLN A 89 -3.02 25.39 7.16
N PRO A 90 -2.26 26.30 6.52
CA PRO A 90 -0.83 26.09 6.30
C PRO A 90 -0.05 26.14 7.62
N LEU A 91 1.05 25.41 7.64
CA LEU A 91 2.03 25.42 8.72
C LEU A 91 2.86 26.69 8.64
N VAL A 92 2.72 27.56 9.64
CA VAL A 92 3.47 28.82 9.79
C VAL A 92 4.03 28.94 11.21
N ALA A 93 5.13 29.69 11.36
CA ALA A 93 5.72 30.06 12.66
C ALA A 93 5.91 28.90 13.65
N ARG A 94 6.45 27.77 13.18
CA ARG A 94 6.60 26.55 13.99
C ARG A 94 7.86 25.77 13.66
N ALA A 95 8.40 25.09 14.67
CA ALA A 95 9.55 24.20 14.51
C ALA A 95 9.15 22.87 13.85
N ILE A 96 10.09 22.29 13.11
CA ILE A 96 10.02 20.93 12.56
C ILE A 96 11.12 20.09 13.20
N ALA A 97 10.98 18.77 13.15
CA ALA A 97 12.03 17.86 13.60
C ALA A 97 13.17 17.79 12.55
N PRO A 98 14.37 17.33 12.95
CA PRO A 98 15.43 17.02 11.99
C PRO A 98 14.97 15.99 10.95
N TYR A 99 15.41 16.18 9.70
CA TYR A 99 15.04 15.29 8.61
C TYR A 99 15.67 13.90 8.74
N VAL A 100 14.85 12.87 8.49
CA VAL A 100 15.28 11.47 8.35
C VAL A 100 14.80 10.96 6.99
N PRO A 101 15.63 10.22 6.23
CA PRO A 101 15.22 9.67 4.94
C PRO A 101 13.93 8.84 5.05
N LEU A 102 12.91 9.24 4.28
CA LEU A 102 11.58 8.61 4.31
C LEU A 102 11.49 7.34 3.44
N PHE A 103 12.22 7.34 2.32
CA PHE A 103 12.33 6.21 1.41
C PHE A 103 13.74 6.15 0.86
N THR A 104 14.23 4.94 0.65
CA THR A 104 15.47 4.68 -0.08
C THR A 104 15.13 4.15 -1.47
N ARG A 105 16.04 4.34 -2.42
CA ARG A 105 15.92 3.70 -3.73
C ARG A 105 15.94 2.19 -3.53
N ILE A 106 15.02 1.49 -4.19
CA ILE A 106 15.01 0.03 -4.21
C ILE A 106 16.25 -0.42 -5.00
N ASP A 107 17.07 -1.28 -4.38
CA ASP A 107 18.21 -1.91 -5.05
C ASP A 107 17.68 -3.00 -6.00
N PRO A 108 18.00 -2.94 -7.31
CA PRO A 108 17.63 -3.98 -8.27
C PRO A 108 17.98 -5.41 -7.80
N LYS A 109 19.09 -5.58 -7.06
CA LYS A 109 19.51 -6.89 -6.54
C LYS A 109 18.49 -7.49 -5.56
N LEU A 110 17.79 -6.66 -4.81
CA LEU A 110 16.73 -7.12 -3.91
C LEU A 110 15.51 -7.63 -4.68
N ILE A 111 15.23 -7.04 -5.85
CA ILE A 111 14.18 -7.52 -6.75
C ILE A 111 14.57 -8.88 -7.30
N ASP A 112 15.80 -9.03 -7.79
CA ASP A 112 16.32 -10.30 -8.31
C ASP A 112 16.27 -11.40 -7.24
N ALA A 113 16.74 -11.10 -6.02
CA ALA A 113 16.69 -12.05 -4.91
C ALA A 113 15.26 -12.47 -4.55
N MET A 114 14.29 -11.54 -4.56
CA MET A 114 12.88 -11.85 -4.30
C MET A 114 12.28 -12.74 -5.40
N ILE A 115 12.65 -12.51 -6.67
CA ILE A 115 12.20 -13.33 -7.81
C ILE A 115 12.75 -14.76 -7.69
N GLU A 116 14.04 -14.92 -7.40
CA GLU A 116 14.66 -16.24 -7.25
C GLU A 116 14.07 -17.01 -6.06
N ALA A 117 13.90 -16.37 -4.90
CA ALA A 117 13.25 -16.97 -3.74
C ALA A 117 11.80 -17.42 -4.05
N SER A 118 11.09 -16.67 -4.90
CA SER A 118 9.73 -17.04 -5.32
C SER A 118 9.71 -18.26 -6.26
N LYS A 119 10.72 -18.42 -7.12
CA LYS A 119 10.86 -19.60 -8.00
C LYS A 119 11.13 -20.87 -7.21
N GLU A 120 11.97 -20.81 -6.17
CA GLU A 120 12.25 -21.94 -5.28
C GLU A 120 10.99 -22.39 -4.53
N SER A 121 10.16 -21.44 -4.07
CA SER A 121 8.88 -21.72 -3.41
C SER A 121 7.85 -22.38 -4.35
N LEU A 122 7.81 -21.98 -5.62
CA LEU A 122 6.93 -22.57 -6.64
C LEU A 122 7.31 -24.01 -7.01
N ALA A 123 8.60 -24.35 -7.01
CA ALA A 123 9.08 -25.70 -7.30
C ALA A 123 8.80 -26.69 -6.16
N ALA A 124 8.75 -26.22 -4.90
CA ALA A 124 8.44 -27.04 -3.73
C ALA A 124 6.93 -27.37 -3.58
N ALA A 125 6.05 -26.78 -4.39
CA ALA A 125 4.60 -26.93 -4.31
C ALA A 125 3.98 -27.82 -5.42
N ALA A 126 4.78 -28.58 -6.18
CA ALA A 126 4.24 -29.58 -7.11
C ALA A 126 3.71 -30.81 -6.34
N PRO A 127 2.40 -31.15 -6.41
CA PRO A 127 1.86 -32.31 -5.74
C PRO A 127 2.41 -33.59 -6.37
N ALA A 128 2.88 -34.51 -5.52
CA ALA A 128 3.21 -35.88 -5.89
C ALA A 128 1.98 -36.60 -6.44
N ALA A 129 1.75 -36.47 -7.74
CA ALA A 129 0.84 -37.32 -8.48
C ALA A 129 1.54 -38.65 -8.78
N GLY A 130 1.16 -39.73 -8.09
CA GLY A 130 1.44 -41.08 -8.55
C GLY A 130 1.77 -42.12 -7.48
N ALA A 131 0.76 -42.57 -6.73
CA ALA A 131 0.74 -43.93 -6.20
C ALA A 131 -0.62 -44.56 -6.56
N LYS A 132 -0.68 -45.18 -7.74
CA LYS A 132 -1.77 -46.06 -8.16
C LYS A 132 -1.66 -47.37 -7.38
N THR A 133 -2.53 -47.60 -6.41
CA THR A 133 -2.79 -48.94 -5.87
C THR A 133 -3.80 -49.67 -6.74
N ALA A 134 -3.49 -50.95 -6.96
CA ALA A 134 -4.12 -51.84 -7.90
C ALA A 134 -5.53 -52.30 -7.49
N ALA A 135 -6.23 -52.82 -8.49
CA ALA A 135 -7.60 -53.32 -8.51
C ALA A 135 -7.98 -54.32 -7.41
N ALA A 136 -9.24 -54.20 -6.94
CA ALA A 136 -10.08 -55.32 -6.55
C ALA A 136 -11.56 -55.04 -6.91
N LYS A 137 -12.18 -56.03 -7.56
CA LYS A 137 -13.55 -56.06 -8.12
C LYS A 137 -14.65 -55.97 -7.03
N PRO A 138 -15.91 -55.65 -7.40
CA PRO A 138 -16.99 -55.31 -6.49
C PRO A 138 -17.80 -56.54 -6.03
N ALA A 139 -18.36 -56.47 -4.82
CA ALA A 139 -19.38 -57.37 -4.30
C ALA A 139 -20.52 -56.56 -3.65
N ALA A 140 -21.71 -57.13 -3.71
CA ALA A 140 -22.99 -56.48 -3.70
C ALA A 140 -23.56 -56.11 -2.31
N LYS A 141 -24.35 -55.02 -2.32
CA LYS A 141 -25.68 -54.83 -1.70
C LYS A 141 -25.87 -55.18 -0.21
N ALA A 142 -26.14 -54.16 0.61
CA ALA A 142 -27.28 -54.15 1.55
C ALA A 142 -27.47 -52.75 2.16
N GLU A 143 -28.73 -52.30 2.13
CA GLU A 143 -29.26 -51.13 2.82
C GLU A 143 -29.24 -51.34 4.34
N ALA A 144 -28.97 -50.29 5.12
CA ALA A 144 -29.64 -49.99 6.39
C ALA A 144 -29.15 -48.66 6.98
N GLN A 145 -30.02 -47.66 6.98
CA GLN A 145 -30.03 -46.59 7.99
C GLN A 145 -30.65 -47.16 9.29
N PRO A 146 -30.31 -46.66 10.49
CA PRO A 146 -30.91 -45.39 10.92
C PRO A 146 -30.11 -44.51 11.91
N ALA A 147 -30.47 -43.23 11.85
CA ALA A 147 -30.71 -42.26 12.93
C ALA A 147 -29.57 -41.78 13.87
N ALA A 148 -29.34 -40.46 13.75
CA ALA A 148 -29.27 -39.44 14.81
C ALA A 148 -28.01 -39.35 15.69
N THR A 149 -27.27 -38.24 15.56
CA THR A 149 -27.12 -37.13 16.54
C THR A 149 -25.90 -36.26 16.20
N GLY A 150 -25.97 -34.96 16.47
CA GLY A 150 -24.79 -34.12 16.71
C GLY A 150 -24.46 -33.07 15.65
N ASP A 151 -24.57 -31.82 16.08
CA ASP A 151 -23.86 -30.58 15.71
C ASP A 151 -22.72 -30.61 14.65
N ALA A 152 -22.56 -29.44 14.00
CA ALA A 152 -21.63 -29.03 12.94
C ALA A 152 -22.17 -29.18 11.49
N PRO A 153 -22.01 -28.17 10.61
CA PRO A 153 -22.36 -28.33 9.21
C PRO A 153 -21.44 -29.40 8.62
N ALA A 154 -22.03 -30.54 8.25
CA ALA A 154 -21.33 -31.60 7.56
C ALA A 154 -20.69 -31.00 6.30
N THR A 155 -19.36 -30.97 6.27
CA THR A 155 -18.61 -30.48 5.10
C THR A 155 -18.91 -31.42 3.95
N ILE A 156 -19.69 -30.95 2.97
CA ILE A 156 -19.98 -31.74 1.78
C ILE A 156 -18.76 -31.75 0.85
N ALA A 157 -18.51 -32.90 0.22
CA ALA A 157 -17.52 -32.97 -0.84
C ALA A 157 -17.99 -32.17 -2.06
N ILE A 158 -17.05 -31.66 -2.85
CA ILE A 158 -17.33 -30.81 -4.02
C ILE A 158 -18.28 -31.49 -5.01
N ASP A 159 -18.21 -32.83 -5.11
CA ASP A 159 -19.06 -33.64 -5.99
C ASP A 159 -20.52 -33.69 -5.53
N ASP A 160 -20.80 -33.48 -4.25
CA ASP A 160 -22.16 -33.43 -3.72
C ASP A 160 -22.77 -32.03 -3.82
N PHE A 161 -21.94 -30.98 -3.82
CA PHE A 161 -22.39 -29.62 -4.12
C PHE A 161 -22.85 -29.48 -5.59
N ALA A 162 -22.13 -30.10 -6.53
CA ALA A 162 -22.45 -30.00 -7.96
C ALA A 162 -23.78 -30.66 -8.37
N LYS A 163 -24.35 -31.51 -7.50
CA LYS A 163 -25.63 -32.20 -7.74
C LYS A 163 -26.84 -31.41 -7.23
N LEU A 164 -26.63 -30.31 -6.49
CA LEU A 164 -27.70 -29.45 -5.99
C LEU A 164 -28.09 -28.44 -7.08
N ASP A 165 -29.31 -28.57 -7.60
CA ASP A 165 -29.89 -27.60 -8.54
C ASP A 165 -30.49 -26.43 -7.74
N LEU A 166 -29.85 -25.24 -7.82
CA LEU A 166 -30.23 -24.01 -7.12
C LEU A 166 -31.04 -23.08 -8.04
N ARG A 167 -32.23 -23.52 -8.43
CA ARG A 167 -33.24 -22.68 -9.09
C ARG A 167 -34.29 -22.16 -8.11
#